data_AF-A0A956V040-F1
#
_entry.id   AF-A0A956V040-F1
#
_cell.length_a   1.000
_cell.length_b   1.000
_cell.length_c   1.000
_cell.angle_alpha   90.00
_cell.angle_beta   90.00
_cell.angle_gamma   90.00
#
_symmetry.space_group_name_H-M   'P 1'
#
loop_
_entity.id
_entity.type
_entity.pdbx_description
1 polymer ?
#
loop_
_entity_poly.entity_id
_entity_poly.type
_entity_poly.pdbx_seq_one_letter_code
_entity_poly.pdbx_strand_id
1 'polypeptide(L)'
;MSASLRIPSLIAGISLLLMAILSPLGLLLALPRGQFEIAAMTVLVVSALDVIAAVALFYLFRGSEPIFAAIAAALRIAYGAVFVAAAGFLMAPVDEARFHAFWELGLFFIGLHLVFVGFAVLRTIPKWIGVLVVVSGIGYTLDAVSQVLRPENPLALTEFAFVGEVILLVWCLGWGGRDRADQHRLAEA
;
A
#
# COMPACT_ATOMS: atom_id res chain seq x y z
N MET A 1 22.11 -19.00 8.61
CA MET A 1 22.18 -17.52 8.46
C MET A 1 20.78 -16.96 8.57
N SER A 2 20.40 -16.39 9.73
CA SER A 2 19.17 -15.61 9.84
C SER A 2 19.37 -14.31 9.05
N ALA A 3 18.73 -14.17 7.90
CA ALA A 3 18.74 -12.90 7.16
C ALA A 3 18.06 -11.82 8.03
N SER A 4 18.72 -10.67 8.18
CA SER A 4 18.19 -9.56 8.97
C SER A 4 16.89 -9.03 8.36
N LEU A 5 15.77 -9.15 9.08
CA LEU A 5 14.45 -8.62 8.68
C LEU A 5 14.41 -7.08 8.70
N ARG A 6 15.44 -6.43 9.24
CA ARG A 6 15.54 -4.98 9.30
C ARG A 6 15.62 -4.34 7.91
N ILE A 7 16.33 -4.97 6.98
CA ILE A 7 16.49 -4.44 5.62
C ILE A 7 15.14 -4.47 4.87
N PRO A 8 14.41 -5.59 4.77
CA PRO A 8 13.07 -5.61 4.18
C PRO A 8 12.12 -4.60 4.83
N SER A 9 12.15 -4.46 6.16
CA SER A 9 11.32 -3.48 6.88
C SER A 9 11.63 -2.03 6.48
N LEU A 10 12.91 -1.65 6.42
CA LEU A 10 13.30 -0.30 6.02
C LEU A 10 12.96 -0.01 4.55
N ILE A 11 13.17 -0.97 3.65
CA ILE A 11 12.80 -0.83 2.24
C ILE A 11 11.30 -0.59 2.13
N ALA A 12 10.47 -1.41 2.79
CA ALA A 12 9.02 -1.23 2.80
C ALA A 12 8.63 0.15 3.35
N GLY A 13 9.19 0.55 4.50
CA GLY A 13 8.88 1.84 5.12
C GLY A 13 9.27 3.05 4.27
N ILE A 14 10.45 3.01 3.64
CA ILE A 14 10.92 4.09 2.76
C ILE A 14 10.07 4.16 1.49
N SER A 15 9.74 3.02 0.87
CA SER A 15 8.86 3.00 -0.29
C SER A 15 7.48 3.59 0.04
N LEU A 16 6.88 3.17 1.16
CA LEU A 16 5.60 3.72 1.64
C LEU A 16 5.67 5.23 1.88
N LEU A 17 6.75 5.72 2.51
CA LEU A 17 6.97 7.15 2.74
C LEU A 17 7.10 7.94 1.44
N LEU A 18 7.88 7.44 0.48
CA LEU A 18 8.03 8.08 -0.83
C LEU A 18 6.69 8.15 -1.55
N MET A 19 5.89 7.08 -1.54
CA MET A 19 4.55 7.09 -2.16
C MET A 19 3.60 8.08 -1.48
N ALA A 20 3.59 8.12 -0.14
CA ALA A 20 2.75 9.04 0.64
C ALA A 20 3.05 10.52 0.37
N ILE A 21 4.28 10.85 -0.06
CA ILE A 21 4.69 12.20 -0.43
C ILE A 21 4.44 12.46 -1.93
N LEU A 22 4.90 11.55 -2.80
CA LEU A 22 4.86 11.72 -4.24
C LEU A 22 3.43 11.76 -4.77
N SER A 23 2.56 10.85 -4.31
CA SER A 23 1.20 10.71 -4.84
C SER A 23 0.37 11.99 -4.68
N PRO A 24 0.26 12.63 -3.48
CA PRO A 24 -0.42 13.91 -3.34
C PRO A 24 0.21 15.03 -4.18
N LEU A 25 1.55 15.08 -4.26
CA LEU A 25 2.24 16.11 -5.05
C LEU A 25 1.99 15.97 -6.55
N GLY A 26 1.98 14.75 -7.09
CA GLY A 26 1.71 14.56 -8.53
C GLY A 26 0.24 14.70 -8.86
N LEU A 27 -0.66 14.16 -8.04
CA LEU A 27 -2.07 14.07 -8.41
C LEU A 27 -2.85 15.32 -8.00
N LEU A 28 -2.75 15.76 -6.74
CA LEU A 28 -3.53 16.91 -6.26
C LEU A 28 -3.02 18.24 -6.82
N LEU A 29 -1.75 18.30 -7.22
CA LEU A 29 -1.17 19.53 -7.79
C LEU A 29 -1.17 19.52 -9.32
N ALA A 30 -0.87 18.40 -9.98
CA ALA A 30 -0.69 18.40 -11.44
C ALA A 30 -2.03 18.24 -12.19
N LEU A 31 -2.93 17.34 -11.75
CA LEU A 31 -4.21 17.10 -12.44
C LEU A 31 -5.08 18.35 -12.57
N PRO A 32 -5.35 19.15 -11.50
CA PRO A 32 -6.20 20.34 -11.63
C PRO A 32 -5.60 21.44 -12.51
N ARG A 33 -4.30 21.37 -12.81
CA ARG A 33 -3.58 22.31 -13.68
C ARG A 33 -3.46 21.81 -15.12
N GLY A 34 -4.07 20.67 -15.46
CA GLY A 34 -3.97 20.05 -16.78
C GLY A 34 -2.57 19.47 -17.07
N GLN A 35 -1.73 19.27 -16.05
CA GLN A 35 -0.38 18.73 -16.19
C GLN A 35 -0.41 17.20 -16.19
N PHE A 36 -1.13 16.62 -17.16
CA PHE A 36 -1.42 15.18 -17.22
C PHE A 36 -0.16 14.30 -17.33
N GLU A 37 0.86 14.75 -18.06
CA GLU A 37 2.13 14.03 -18.18
C GLU A 37 2.86 13.90 -16.83
N ILE A 38 2.86 14.96 -16.01
CA ILE A 38 3.47 14.96 -14.68
C ILE A 38 2.69 14.03 -13.74
N ALA A 39 1.36 14.08 -13.79
CA ALA A 39 0.49 13.19 -13.02
C ALA A 39 0.77 11.71 -13.40
N ALA A 40 0.81 11.41 -14.70
CA ALA A 40 1.11 10.07 -15.19
C ALA A 40 2.51 9.58 -14.79
N MET A 41 3.55 10.40 -14.93
CA MET A 41 4.90 10.05 -14.49
C MET A 41 4.96 9.77 -12.99
N THR A 42 4.22 10.55 -12.20
CA THR A 42 4.11 10.29 -10.75
C THR A 42 3.47 8.93 -10.48
N VAL A 43 2.36 8.62 -11.15
CA VAL A 43 1.68 7.31 -10.99
C VAL A 43 2.61 6.15 -11.41
N LEU A 44 3.41 6.31 -12.46
CA LEU A 44 4.39 5.28 -12.87
C LEU A 44 5.50 5.08 -11.82
N VAL A 45 6.02 6.16 -11.25
CA VAL A 45 7.02 6.09 -10.16
C VAL A 45 6.41 5.41 -8.93
N VAL A 46 5.19 5.79 -8.54
CA VAL A 46 4.46 5.15 -7.44
C VAL A 46 4.24 3.67 -7.72
N SER A 47 3.82 3.30 -8.92
CA SER A 47 3.61 1.89 -9.31
C SER A 47 4.90 1.06 -9.21
N ALA A 48 6.06 1.64 -9.53
CA ALA A 48 7.35 0.98 -9.33
C ALA A 48 7.67 0.80 -7.84
N LEU A 49 7.40 1.80 -7.01
CA LEU A 49 7.54 1.72 -5.56
C LEU A 49 6.60 0.67 -4.95
N ASP A 50 5.41 0.45 -5.53
CA ASP A 50 4.49 -0.60 -5.09
C ASP A 50 5.05 -1.99 -5.28
N VAL A 51 5.73 -2.26 -6.41
CA VAL A 51 6.41 -3.54 -6.63
C VAL A 51 7.53 -3.74 -5.62
N ILE A 52 8.31 -2.69 -5.35
CA ILE A 52 9.39 -2.73 -4.34
C ILE A 52 8.81 -3.01 -2.95
N ALA A 53 7.76 -2.29 -2.55
CA ALA A 53 7.08 -2.48 -1.28
C ALA A 53 6.46 -3.88 -1.17
N ALA A 54 5.87 -4.42 -2.25
CA ALA A 54 5.29 -5.76 -2.28
C ALA A 54 6.35 -6.82 -1.97
N VAL A 55 7.50 -6.74 -2.64
CA VAL A 55 8.62 -7.67 -2.43
C VAL A 55 9.18 -7.53 -1.01
N ALA A 56 9.35 -6.30 -0.53
CA ALA A 56 9.89 -6.04 0.80
C ALA A 56 8.98 -6.57 1.92
N LEU A 57 7.67 -6.32 1.84
CA LEU A 57 6.67 -6.81 2.80
C LEU A 57 6.53 -8.34 2.72
N PHE A 58 6.63 -8.93 1.52
CA PHE A 58 6.66 -10.39 1.37
C PHE A 58 7.82 -11.00 2.17
N TYR A 59 9.04 -10.50 1.97
CA TYR A 59 10.20 -11.02 2.71
C TYR A 59 10.12 -10.76 4.21
N LEU A 60 9.49 -9.67 4.63
CA LEU A 60 9.29 -9.34 6.02
C LEU A 60 8.37 -10.36 6.72
N PHE A 61 7.27 -10.76 6.08
CA PHE A 61 6.23 -11.59 6.72
C PHE A 61 6.23 -13.06 6.30
N ARG A 62 6.92 -13.45 5.23
CA ARG A 62 6.94 -14.84 4.73
C ARG A 62 7.36 -15.89 5.75
N GLY A 63 8.18 -15.50 6.73
CA GLY A 63 8.70 -16.41 7.74
C GLY A 63 7.69 -16.77 8.84
N SER A 64 6.62 -15.98 9.00
CA SER A 64 5.58 -16.20 10.02
C SER A 64 4.22 -16.51 9.40
N GLU A 65 3.85 -15.80 8.34
CA GLU A 65 2.52 -15.88 7.73
C GLU A 65 2.65 -15.96 6.20
N PRO A 66 3.20 -17.06 5.65
CA PRO A 66 3.59 -17.14 4.24
C PRO A 66 2.44 -16.97 3.26
N ILE A 67 1.26 -17.52 3.56
CA ILE A 67 0.08 -17.45 2.70
C ILE A 67 -0.44 -16.01 2.63
N PHE A 68 -0.64 -15.36 3.79
CA PHE A 68 -1.09 -13.97 3.84
C PHE A 68 -0.07 -13.02 3.20
N ALA A 69 1.23 -13.25 3.42
CA ALA A 69 2.29 -12.46 2.81
C ALA A 69 2.28 -12.59 1.27
N ALA A 70 2.10 -13.81 0.73
CA ALA A 70 2.04 -14.04 -0.71
C ALA A 70 0.81 -13.38 -1.34
N ILE A 71 -0.37 -13.53 -0.73
CA ILE A 71 -1.61 -12.90 -1.22
C ILE A 71 -1.48 -11.38 -1.18
N ALA A 72 -1.02 -10.81 -0.06
CA ALA A 72 -0.80 -9.37 0.07
C ALA A 72 0.16 -8.84 -1.01
N ALA A 73 1.27 -9.54 -1.26
CA ALA A 73 2.23 -9.13 -2.29
C ALA A 73 1.62 -9.19 -3.70
N ALA A 74 0.88 -10.27 -4.02
CA ALA A 74 0.20 -10.40 -5.31
C ALA A 74 -0.83 -9.27 -5.52
N LEU A 75 -1.62 -8.94 -4.49
CA LEU A 75 -2.58 -7.84 -4.54
C LEU A 75 -1.89 -6.49 -4.76
N ARG A 76 -0.75 -6.24 -4.12
CA ARG A 76 0.00 -4.99 -4.31
C ARG A 76 0.65 -4.88 -5.70
N ILE A 77 1.08 -6.01 -6.27
CA ILE A 77 1.56 -6.04 -7.66
C ILE A 77 0.40 -5.80 -8.64
N ALA A 78 -0.77 -6.40 -8.39
CA ALA A 78 -1.96 -6.16 -9.19
C ALA A 78 -2.39 -4.68 -9.14
N TYR A 79 -2.37 -4.07 -7.95
CA TYR A 79 -2.57 -2.64 -7.76
C TYR A 79 -1.62 -1.80 -8.61
N GLY A 80 -0.31 -2.03 -8.53
CA GLY A 80 0.68 -1.32 -9.34
C GLY A 80 0.45 -1.50 -10.85
N ALA A 81 0.06 -2.70 -11.30
CA ALA A 81 -0.26 -2.95 -12.70
C ALA A 81 -1.49 -2.16 -13.19
N VAL A 82 -2.54 -2.07 -12.36
CA VAL A 82 -3.72 -1.24 -12.63
C VAL A 82 -3.33 0.23 -12.75
N PHE A 83 -2.44 0.71 -11.87
CA PHE A 83 -1.95 2.10 -11.89
C PHE A 83 -1.07 2.42 -13.10
N VAL A 84 -0.26 1.47 -13.58
CA VAL A 84 0.45 1.63 -14.87
C VAL A 84 -0.55 1.82 -16.02
N ALA A 85 -1.64 1.03 -16.04
CA ALA A 85 -2.69 1.20 -17.03
C ALA A 85 -3.40 2.56 -16.88
N ALA A 86 -3.70 2.98 -15.65
CA ALA A 86 -4.30 4.28 -15.35
C ALA A 86 -3.45 5.44 -15.89
N ALA A 87 -2.13 5.41 -15.63
CA ALA A 87 -1.19 6.40 -16.13
C ALA A 87 -1.19 6.49 -17.67
N GLY A 88 -1.41 5.36 -18.36
CA GLY A 88 -1.55 5.32 -19.81
C GLY A 88 -2.72 6.14 -20.34
N PHE A 89 -3.82 6.27 -19.59
CA PHE A 89 -4.96 7.13 -19.98
C PHE A 89 -4.70 8.62 -19.80
N LEU A 90 -3.65 8.99 -19.07
CA LEU A 90 -3.18 10.38 -18.98
C LEU A 90 -2.12 10.71 -20.06
N MET A 91 -1.71 9.73 -20.86
CA MET A 91 -0.84 9.91 -22.02
C MET A 91 -1.69 10.15 -23.27
N ALA A 92 -1.29 11.10 -24.13
CA ALA A 92 -2.12 11.59 -25.24
C ALA A 92 -2.64 10.46 -26.17
N PRO A 93 -3.95 10.41 -26.48
CA PRO A 93 -5.01 11.32 -26.04
C PRO A 93 -5.42 11.09 -24.58
N VAL A 94 -5.62 12.18 -23.84
CA VAL A 94 -6.02 12.14 -22.42
C VAL A 94 -7.47 11.68 -22.28
N ASP A 95 -7.70 10.69 -21.42
CA ASP A 95 -8.99 10.13 -21.04
C ASP A 95 -9.09 10.08 -19.50
N GLU A 96 -9.49 11.22 -18.90
CA GLU A 96 -9.62 11.37 -17.45
C GLU A 96 -10.65 10.41 -16.85
N ALA A 97 -11.72 10.10 -17.58
CA ALA A 97 -12.77 9.20 -17.11
C ALA A 97 -12.23 7.78 -16.93
N ARG A 98 -11.46 7.26 -17.90
CA ARG A 98 -10.80 5.96 -17.76
C ARG A 98 -9.69 5.97 -16.72
N PHE A 99 -8.95 7.06 -16.59
CA PHE A 99 -8.00 7.24 -15.49
C PHE A 99 -8.69 7.07 -14.13
N HIS A 100 -9.79 7.79 -13.87
CA HIS A 100 -10.53 7.68 -12.62
C HIS A 100 -11.13 6.28 -12.41
N ALA A 101 -11.68 5.65 -13.45
CA ALA A 101 -12.20 4.29 -13.32
C ALA A 101 -11.12 3.28 -12.90
N PHE A 102 -9.92 3.37 -13.47
CA PHE A 102 -8.80 2.51 -13.10
C PHE A 102 -8.17 2.90 -11.76
N TRP A 103 -8.18 4.19 -11.41
CA TRP A 103 -7.78 4.67 -10.10
C TRP A 103 -8.60 3.98 -9.00
N GLU A 104 -9.93 3.97 -9.14
CA GLU A 104 -10.84 3.32 -8.18
C GLU A 104 -10.67 1.80 -8.14
N LEU A 105 -10.44 1.17 -9.30
CA LEU A 105 -10.10 -0.25 -9.35
C LEU A 105 -8.80 -0.54 -8.58
N GLY A 106 -7.81 0.35 -8.67
CA GLY A 106 -6.58 0.25 -7.89
C GLY A 106 -6.85 0.37 -6.39
N LEU A 107 -7.66 1.35 -5.98
CA LEU A 107 -8.04 1.52 -4.57
C LEU A 107 -8.72 0.27 -3.98
N PHE A 108 -9.49 -0.47 -4.79
CA PHE A 108 -10.01 -1.77 -4.38
C PHE A 108 -8.90 -2.79 -4.07
N PHE A 109 -7.90 -2.93 -4.95
CA PHE A 109 -6.80 -3.88 -4.76
C PHE A 109 -5.90 -3.52 -3.56
N ILE A 110 -5.59 -2.24 -3.35
CA ILE A 110 -4.81 -1.83 -2.16
C ILE A 110 -5.60 -2.02 -0.87
N GLY A 111 -6.93 -1.83 -0.89
CA GLY A 111 -7.81 -2.15 0.23
C GLY A 111 -7.72 -3.62 0.62
N LEU A 112 -7.84 -4.53 -0.36
CA LEU A 112 -7.66 -5.96 -0.12
C LEU A 112 -6.23 -6.26 0.39
N HIS A 113 -5.20 -5.67 -0.22
CA HIS A 113 -3.83 -5.82 0.24
C HIS A 113 -3.69 -5.49 1.73
N LEU A 114 -4.23 -4.35 2.18
CA LEU A 114 -4.18 -3.92 3.57
C LEU A 114 -4.93 -4.88 4.50
N VAL A 115 -6.06 -5.46 4.09
CA VAL A 115 -6.73 -6.51 4.87
C VAL A 115 -5.80 -7.70 5.09
N PHE A 116 -5.15 -8.22 4.03
CA PHE A 116 -4.26 -9.37 4.13
C PHE A 116 -2.96 -9.06 4.89
N VAL A 117 -2.37 -7.88 4.70
CA VAL A 117 -1.23 -7.43 5.52
C VAL A 117 -1.65 -7.31 6.98
N GLY A 118 -2.79 -6.68 7.26
CA GLY A 118 -3.35 -6.54 8.59
C GLY A 118 -3.44 -7.89 9.30
N PHE A 119 -4.00 -8.91 8.65
CA PHE A 119 -4.04 -10.27 9.18
C PHE A 119 -2.65 -10.89 9.38
N ALA A 120 -1.71 -10.69 8.43
CA ALA A 120 -0.34 -11.18 8.55
C ALA A 120 0.40 -10.55 9.75
N VAL A 121 0.04 -9.32 10.13
CA VAL A 121 0.71 -8.62 11.22
C VAL A 121 0.09 -8.83 12.60
N LEU A 122 -1.18 -9.25 12.69
CA LEU A 122 -1.88 -9.47 13.98
C LEU A 122 -1.15 -10.42 14.95
N ARG A 123 -0.34 -11.36 14.42
CA ARG A 123 0.44 -12.31 15.22
C ARG A 123 1.91 -11.91 15.40
N THR A 124 2.38 -10.92 14.67
CA THR A 124 3.82 -10.61 14.56
C THR A 124 4.18 -9.24 15.13
N ILE A 125 3.21 -8.34 15.27
CA ILE A 125 3.37 -6.98 15.81
C ILE A 125 2.23 -6.69 16.81
N PRO A 126 2.23 -5.56 17.55
CA PRO A 126 1.13 -5.21 18.44
C PRO A 126 -0.24 -5.28 17.76
N LYS A 127 -1.16 -6.06 18.33
CA LYS A 127 -2.48 -6.38 17.74
C LYS A 127 -3.26 -5.16 17.29
N TRP A 128 -3.18 -4.06 18.04
CA TRP A 128 -3.89 -2.83 17.72
C TRP A 128 -3.42 -2.23 16.38
N ILE A 129 -2.13 -2.35 16.01
CA ILE A 129 -1.63 -1.92 14.70
C ILE A 129 -2.28 -2.77 13.60
N GLY A 130 -2.26 -4.09 13.75
CA GLY A 130 -2.88 -4.98 12.77
C GLY A 130 -4.37 -4.73 12.59
N VAL A 131 -5.11 -4.48 13.67
CA VAL A 131 -6.53 -4.10 13.60
C VAL A 131 -6.72 -2.81 12.83
N LEU A 132 -5.94 -1.77 13.10
CA LEU A 132 -6.04 -0.50 12.38
C LEU A 132 -5.73 -0.65 10.89
N VAL A 133 -4.75 -1.48 10.53
CA VAL A 133 -4.42 -1.80 9.13
C VAL A 133 -5.57 -2.54 8.45
N VAL A 134 -6.20 -3.52 9.12
CA VAL A 134 -7.40 -4.19 8.59
C VAL A 134 -8.55 -3.20 8.38
N VAL A 135 -8.80 -2.33 9.36
CA VAL A 135 -9.84 -1.28 9.25
C VAL A 135 -9.56 -0.35 8.08
N SER A 136 -8.30 0.02 7.85
CA SER A 136 -7.89 0.81 6.69
C SER A 136 -8.28 0.10 5.38
N GLY A 137 -7.91 -1.18 5.27
CA GLY A 137 -8.21 -1.99 4.08
C GLY A 137 -9.70 -2.15 3.82
N ILE A 138 -10.50 -2.37 4.87
CA ILE A 138 -11.96 -2.42 4.76
C ILE A 138 -12.53 -1.09 4.27
N GLY A 139 -12.03 0.05 4.77
CA GLY A 139 -12.43 1.38 4.31
C GLY A 139 -12.25 1.55 2.80
N TYR A 140 -11.04 1.28 2.30
CA TYR A 140 -10.73 1.34 0.87
C TYR A 140 -11.62 0.42 0.03
N THR A 141 -11.80 -0.84 0.46
CA THR A 141 -12.63 -1.80 -0.28
C THR A 141 -14.10 -1.39 -0.30
N LEU A 142 -14.65 -0.89 0.82
CA LEU A 142 -16.04 -0.44 0.88
C LEU A 142 -16.27 0.81 0.05
N ASP A 143 -15.34 1.77 0.04
CA ASP A 143 -15.45 2.97 -0.78
C ASP A 143 -15.47 2.61 -2.27
N ALA A 144 -14.53 1.77 -2.73
CA ALA A 144 -14.48 1.34 -4.13
C ALA A 144 -15.73 0.55 -4.55
N VAL A 145 -16.23 -0.36 -3.69
CA VAL A 145 -17.48 -1.10 -3.97
C VAL A 145 -18.68 -0.15 -3.98
N SER A 146 -18.72 0.82 -3.08
CA SER A 146 -19.84 1.77 -2.98
C SER A 146 -19.96 2.67 -4.21
N GLN A 147 -18.85 3.02 -4.86
CA GLN A 147 -18.86 3.80 -6.09
C GLN A 147 -19.53 3.06 -7.25
N VAL A 148 -19.40 1.74 -7.30
CA VAL A 148 -20.08 0.91 -8.30
C VAL A 148 -21.56 0.72 -7.97
N LEU A 149 -21.88 0.47 -6.70
CA LEU A 149 -23.25 0.15 -6.28
C LEU A 149 -24.14 1.39 -6.09
N ARG A 150 -23.54 2.54 -5.76
CA ARG A 150 -24.24 3.79 -5.39
C ARG A 150 -23.50 5.01 -5.96
N PRO A 151 -23.37 5.13 -7.29
CA PRO A 151 -22.58 6.21 -7.91
C PRO A 151 -23.09 7.62 -7.56
N GLU A 152 -24.37 7.79 -7.21
CA GLU A 152 -24.94 9.08 -6.81
C GLU A 152 -24.62 9.49 -5.36
N ASN A 153 -24.24 8.53 -4.50
CA ASN A 153 -23.90 8.78 -3.10
C ASN A 153 -22.95 7.68 -2.57
N PRO A 154 -21.68 7.69 -3.04
CA PRO A 154 -20.68 6.75 -2.58
C PRO A 154 -20.30 7.02 -1.12
N LEU A 155 -19.76 5.99 -0.45
CA LEU A 155 -19.16 6.14 0.87
C LEU A 155 -17.80 6.83 0.75
N ALA A 156 -17.41 7.55 1.80
CA ALA A 156 -16.11 8.23 1.92
C ALA A 156 -15.41 7.85 3.24
N LEU A 157 -15.26 6.54 3.48
CA LEU A 157 -14.68 6.00 4.71
C LEU A 157 -13.15 6.17 4.74
N THR A 158 -12.50 6.20 3.57
CA THR A 158 -11.05 6.29 3.39
C THR A 158 -10.47 7.55 4.02
N GLU A 159 -11.23 8.66 4.02
CA GLU A 159 -10.84 9.93 4.66
C GLU A 159 -10.47 9.76 6.15
N PHE A 160 -11.06 8.76 6.81
CA PHE A 160 -10.81 8.45 8.22
C PHE A 160 -10.02 7.15 8.40
N ALA A 161 -10.12 6.21 7.44
CA ALA A 161 -9.58 4.88 7.58
C ALA A 161 -8.08 4.76 7.23
N PHE A 162 -7.47 5.71 6.51
CA PHE A 162 -6.06 5.61 6.07
C PHE A 162 -5.02 5.55 7.21
N VAL A 163 -5.42 5.86 8.44
CA VAL A 163 -4.54 5.94 9.63
C VAL A 163 -3.72 4.67 9.87
N GLY A 164 -4.29 3.49 9.62
CA GLY A 164 -3.56 2.23 9.82
C GLY A 164 -2.40 2.05 8.85
N GLU A 165 -2.50 2.53 7.61
CA GLU A 165 -1.39 2.52 6.65
C GLU A 165 -0.22 3.39 7.12
N VAL A 166 -0.52 4.59 7.63
CA VAL A 166 0.50 5.49 8.18
C VAL A 166 1.20 4.86 9.38
N ILE A 167 0.44 4.18 10.26
CA ILE A 167 1.03 3.49 11.40
C ILE A 167 1.91 2.32 10.94
N LEU A 168 1.49 1.55 9.93
CA LEU A 168 2.31 0.48 9.36
C LEU A 168 3.62 1.03 8.79
N LEU A 169 3.56 2.12 8.02
CA LEU A 169 4.73 2.85 7.51
C LEU A 169 5.68 3.23 8.64
N VAL A 170 5.17 3.90 9.68
CA VAL A 170 5.97 4.35 10.83
C VAL A 170 6.58 3.16 11.57
N TRP A 171 5.82 2.07 11.72
CA TRP A 171 6.32 0.84 12.32
C TRP A 171 7.45 0.20 11.50
N CYS A 172 7.32 0.14 10.18
CA CYS A 172 8.35 -0.39 9.28
C CYS A 172 9.68 0.39 9.39
N LEU A 173 9.61 1.72 9.45
CA LEU A 173 10.79 2.58 9.64
C LEU A 173 11.39 2.42 11.05
N GLY A 174 10.52 2.46 12.06
CA GLY A 174 10.91 2.60 13.45
C GLY A 174 11.21 1.30 14.15
N TRP A 175 10.50 0.19 13.91
CA TRP A 175 10.59 -1.00 14.77
C TRP A 175 10.65 -2.33 14.03
N GLY A 176 10.20 -2.39 12.78
CA GLY A 176 10.16 -3.65 12.06
C GLY A 176 11.53 -4.32 11.93
N GLY A 177 11.53 -5.63 12.17
CA GLY A 177 12.71 -6.48 12.18
C GLY A 177 13.59 -6.46 13.43
N ARG A 178 13.27 -5.68 14.49
CA ARG A 178 14.08 -5.63 15.73
C ARG A 178 13.82 -6.82 16.68
N ASP A 179 12.57 -7.23 16.84
CA ASP A 179 12.18 -8.18 17.91
C ASP A 179 12.82 -9.57 17.79
N ARG A 180 13.18 -10.04 16.58
CA ARG A 180 13.86 -11.35 16.42
C ARG A 180 15.38 -11.27 16.57
N ALA A 181 15.98 -10.10 16.33
CA ALA A 181 17.43 -9.92 16.48
C ALA A 181 17.83 -9.85 17.95
N ASP A 182 16.99 -9.26 18.80
CA ASP A 182 17.25 -9.14 20.22
C ASP A 182 16.97 -10.45 20.98
N GLN A 183 15.99 -11.25 20.54
CA GLN A 183 15.77 -12.60 21.08
C GLN A 183 16.95 -13.56 20.86
N HIS A 184 17.66 -13.47 19.72
CA HIS A 184 18.84 -14.29 19.47
C HIS A 184 20.05 -13.82 20.30
N ARG A 185 20.21 -12.51 20.52
CA ARG A 185 21.28 -11.94 21.36
C ARG A 185 21.11 -12.26 22.85
N LEU A 186 19.87 -12.34 23.35
CA LEU A 186 19.59 -12.72 24.73
C LEU A 186 19.67 -14.23 24.96
N ALA A 187 19.57 -15.05 23.91
CA ALA A 187 19.77 -16.50 23.99
C ALA A 187 21.25 -16.93 23.95
N GLU A 188 22.14 -16.02 23.54
CA GLU A 188 23.59 -16.23 23.46
C GLU A 188 24.38 -15.54 24.59
N ALA A 189 23.69 -14.85 25.52
CA ALA A 189 24.25 -14.16 26.68
C ALA A 189 23.91 -14.91 27.98
#